data_AF-A0A3M2SBZ5-F1
#
_entry.id   AF-A0A3M2SBZ5-F1
#
_cell.length_a   1.000
_cell.length_b   1.000
_cell.length_c   1.000
_cell.angle_alpha   90.00
_cell.angle_beta   90.00
_cell.angle_gamma   90.00
#
_symmetry.space_group_name_H-M   'P 1'
#
loop_
_entity.id
_entity.type
_entity.pdbx_description
1 polymer ?
#
loop_
_entity_poly.entity_id
_entity_poly.type
_entity_poly.pdbx_seq_one_letter_code
_entity_poly.pdbx_strand_id
1 'polypeptide(L)'
;HGTDLGAPIAYHLYDAFNATTRAAHFVFMPFYPLTPDEIVARNITLSPGEEFTEQNFVRWATTEAGYFQEHSHQPNTIGLALYDNPVGQLAWIGEKFINWSDPSAGTSPSVLGHNEILRSVSLYYLTKSFVSSAYMYAQNLNGFKTEYTKARTDAPMLFSTFKYNVGFWPKELLAELGNLVQYRFHDFGGHFPGVDNPPALIDDLREIGTYWQS
;
A
#
# COMPACT_ATOMS: atom_id res chain seq x y z
N HIS A 1 -8.13 7.30 5.91
CA HIS A 1 -7.51 6.76 4.69
C HIS A 1 -6.16 6.16 5.07
N GLY A 2 -5.81 4.99 4.55
CA GLY A 2 -4.51 4.36 4.74
C GLY A 2 -4.03 3.65 3.47
N THR A 3 -2.73 3.78 3.20
CA THR A 3 -1.97 3.09 2.15
C THR A 3 -0.64 2.64 2.72
N ASP A 4 -0.02 1.62 2.14
CA ASP A 4 1.30 1.09 2.53
C ASP A 4 1.43 0.97 4.07
N LEU A 5 2.49 1.50 4.69
CA LEU A 5 2.68 1.49 6.14
C LEU A 5 1.70 2.40 6.91
N GLY A 6 0.98 3.27 6.21
CA GLY A 6 -0.16 3.98 6.76
C GLY A 6 -1.41 3.10 6.92
N ALA A 7 -1.49 1.94 6.23
CA ALA A 7 -2.62 1.03 6.36
C ALA A 7 -2.71 0.36 7.74
N PRO A 8 -1.62 -0.18 8.35
CA PRO A 8 -1.64 -0.63 9.74
C PRO A 8 -2.09 0.45 10.72
N ILE A 9 -1.63 1.69 10.54
CA ILE A 9 -2.02 2.82 11.40
C ILE A 9 -3.52 3.10 11.24
N ALA A 10 -4.00 3.25 10.00
CA ALA A 10 -5.40 3.51 9.72
C ALA A 10 -6.33 2.38 10.15
N TYR A 11 -5.90 1.12 10.00
CA TYR A 11 -6.67 -0.04 10.43
C TYR A 11 -6.74 -0.12 11.95
N HIS A 12 -5.64 0.19 12.66
CA HIS A 12 -5.67 0.29 14.11
C HIS A 12 -6.60 1.42 14.60
N LEU A 13 -6.59 2.58 13.94
CA LEU A 13 -7.54 3.66 14.23
C LEU A 13 -8.99 3.23 14.01
N TYR A 14 -9.24 2.48 12.94
CA TYR A 14 -10.56 1.92 12.61
C TYR A 14 -11.02 0.87 13.62
N ASP A 15 -10.15 -0.05 14.02
CA ASP A 15 -10.46 -1.12 14.98
C ASP A 15 -10.59 -0.64 16.43
N ALA A 16 -9.64 0.19 16.91
CA ALA A 16 -9.52 0.50 18.33
C ALA A 16 -10.26 1.76 18.76
N PHE A 17 -10.55 2.68 17.84
CA PHE A 17 -11.17 3.98 18.14
C PHE A 17 -12.59 4.08 17.55
N ASN A 18 -13.39 3.04 17.77
CA ASN A 18 -14.71 2.87 17.16
C ASN A 18 -15.74 3.97 17.49
N ALA A 19 -15.52 4.76 18.54
CA ALA A 19 -16.37 5.92 18.87
C ALA A 19 -16.01 7.20 18.09
N THR A 20 -14.79 7.30 17.56
CA THR A 20 -14.30 8.51 16.88
C THR A 20 -13.99 8.28 15.40
N THR A 21 -13.60 7.06 15.02
CA THR A 21 -13.38 6.69 13.62
C THR A 21 -14.71 6.31 12.99
N ARG A 22 -15.31 7.24 12.24
CA ARG A 22 -16.63 7.08 11.63
C ARG A 22 -16.64 6.35 10.30
N ALA A 23 -15.52 6.35 9.59
CA ALA A 23 -15.34 5.61 8.34
C ALA A 23 -13.84 5.43 8.08
N ALA A 24 -13.48 4.41 7.30
CA ALA A 24 -12.13 4.17 6.86
C ALA A 24 -12.08 3.84 5.37
N HIS A 25 -10.96 4.21 4.74
CA HIS A 25 -10.67 3.87 3.35
C HIS A 25 -9.27 3.33 3.26
N PHE A 26 -9.13 2.26 2.50
CA PHE A 26 -7.90 1.55 2.33
C PHE A 26 -7.59 1.34 0.86
N VAL A 27 -6.31 1.38 0.52
CA VAL A 27 -5.76 0.88 -0.76
C VAL A 27 -4.75 -0.24 -0.53
N PHE A 28 -4.56 -0.61 0.73
CA PHE A 28 -3.64 -1.60 1.23
C PHE A 28 -4.17 -2.10 2.59
N MET A 29 -3.84 -3.33 2.98
CA MET A 29 -4.24 -3.88 4.29
C MET A 29 -3.02 -4.21 5.17
N PRO A 30 -3.19 -4.24 6.50
CA PRO A 30 -2.12 -4.63 7.43
C PRO A 30 -1.90 -6.14 7.52
N PHE A 31 -2.35 -6.89 6.51
CA PHE A 31 -2.28 -8.35 6.47
C PHE A 31 -1.50 -8.77 5.24
N TYR A 32 -0.58 -9.72 5.33
CA TYR A 32 0.06 -10.27 4.13
C TYR A 32 -0.99 -10.88 3.21
N PRO A 33 -0.98 -10.58 1.90
CA PRO A 33 -1.87 -11.23 0.93
C PRO A 33 -1.84 -12.76 1.03
N LEU A 34 -2.98 -13.38 0.76
CA LEU A 34 -3.08 -14.85 0.69
C LEU A 34 -2.17 -15.38 -0.42
N THR A 35 -1.53 -16.51 -0.17
CA THR A 35 -0.85 -17.31 -1.20
C THR A 35 -1.87 -18.00 -2.11
N PRO A 36 -1.48 -18.41 -3.34
CA PRO A 36 -2.36 -19.17 -4.23
C PRO A 36 -3.02 -20.38 -3.55
N ASP A 37 -2.25 -21.14 -2.77
CA ASP A 37 -2.75 -22.33 -2.07
C ASP A 37 -3.79 -21.97 -0.99
N GLU A 38 -3.60 -20.85 -0.28
CA GLU A 38 -4.56 -20.37 0.72
C GLU A 38 -5.87 -19.87 0.08
N ILE A 39 -5.79 -19.25 -1.11
CA ILE A 39 -6.97 -18.83 -1.88
C ILE A 39 -7.82 -20.05 -2.25
N VAL A 40 -7.17 -21.09 -2.79
CA VAL A 40 -7.83 -22.36 -3.12
C VAL A 40 -8.38 -23.03 -1.87
N ALA A 41 -7.62 -23.11 -0.78
CA ALA A 41 -8.05 -23.73 0.46
C ALA A 41 -9.26 -23.02 1.10
N ARG A 42 -9.41 -21.71 0.86
CA ARG A 42 -10.54 -20.90 1.31
C ARG A 42 -11.73 -20.90 0.33
N ASN A 43 -11.63 -21.59 -0.81
CA ASN A 43 -12.64 -21.59 -1.88
C ASN A 43 -12.99 -20.18 -2.41
N ILE A 44 -12.03 -19.25 -2.36
CA ILE A 44 -12.24 -17.88 -2.88
C ILE A 44 -12.12 -17.92 -4.40
N THR A 45 -13.13 -17.40 -5.11
CA THR A 45 -13.11 -17.28 -6.57
C THR A 45 -12.66 -15.89 -6.98
N LEU A 46 -11.51 -15.80 -7.65
CA LEU A 46 -10.97 -14.53 -8.12
C LEU A 46 -11.64 -14.10 -9.43
N SER A 47 -11.94 -12.81 -9.54
CA SER A 47 -12.20 -12.18 -10.84
C SER A 47 -10.92 -12.06 -11.67
N PRO A 48 -11.00 -11.85 -13.01
CA PRO A 48 -9.80 -11.67 -13.84
C PRO A 48 -8.87 -10.54 -13.38
N GLY A 49 -9.43 -9.47 -12.81
CA GLY A 49 -8.65 -8.37 -12.22
C GLY A 49 -7.92 -8.80 -10.95
N GLU A 50 -8.58 -9.59 -10.10
CA GLU A 50 -7.99 -10.14 -8.89
C GLU A 50 -6.89 -11.17 -9.19
N GLU A 51 -7.09 -12.04 -10.18
CA GLU A 51 -6.06 -12.96 -10.69
C GLU A 51 -4.81 -12.21 -11.14
N PHE A 52 -4.97 -11.09 -11.86
CA PHE A 52 -3.84 -10.26 -12.27
C PHE A 52 -3.08 -9.68 -11.07
N THR A 53 -3.81 -9.12 -10.10
CA THR A 53 -3.19 -8.52 -8.91
C THR A 53 -2.52 -9.56 -8.00
N GLU A 54 -3.07 -10.78 -7.93
CA GLU A 54 -2.48 -11.92 -7.23
C GLU A 54 -1.14 -12.29 -7.85
N GLN A 55 -1.09 -12.46 -9.17
CA GLN A 55 0.15 -12.75 -9.90
C GLN A 55 1.19 -11.64 -9.75
N ASN A 56 0.75 -10.38 -9.74
CA ASN A 56 1.62 -9.23 -9.51
C ASN A 56 2.23 -9.24 -8.10
N PHE A 57 1.44 -9.56 -7.07
CA PHE A 57 1.95 -9.74 -5.71
C PHE A 57 2.95 -10.91 -5.61
N VAL A 58 2.65 -12.07 -6.21
CA VAL A 58 3.57 -13.23 -6.21
C VAL A 58 4.91 -12.87 -6.86
N ARG A 59 4.88 -12.14 -7.98
CA ARG A 59 6.09 -11.62 -8.61
C ARG A 59 6.85 -10.69 -7.66
N TRP A 60 6.19 -9.66 -7.10
CA TRP A 60 6.83 -8.73 -6.17
C TRP A 60 7.47 -9.45 -4.97
N ALA A 61 6.74 -10.40 -4.37
CA ALA A 61 7.18 -11.14 -3.19
C ALA A 61 8.44 -11.98 -3.46
N THR A 62 8.60 -12.47 -4.69
CA THR A 62 9.73 -13.31 -5.08
C THR A 62 10.92 -12.52 -5.65
N THR A 63 10.71 -11.34 -6.23
CA THR A 63 11.77 -10.60 -6.94
C THR A 63 12.15 -9.26 -6.32
N GLU A 64 11.31 -8.66 -5.47
CA GLU A 64 11.46 -7.24 -5.09
C GLU A 64 11.49 -6.97 -3.58
N ALA A 65 11.25 -7.99 -2.74
CA ALA A 65 11.20 -7.86 -1.28
C ALA A 65 12.56 -7.69 -0.59
N GLY A 66 13.69 -7.65 -1.33
CA GLY A 66 15.03 -7.52 -0.74
C GLY A 66 15.23 -6.23 0.08
N TYR A 67 14.60 -5.13 -0.34
CA TYR A 67 14.67 -3.86 0.41
C TYR A 67 14.05 -4.01 1.82
N PHE A 68 12.95 -4.78 1.92
CA PHE A 68 12.21 -4.98 3.15
C PHE A 68 13.07 -5.73 4.17
N GLN A 69 13.80 -6.76 3.73
CA GLN A 69 14.72 -7.53 4.56
C GLN A 69 15.88 -6.67 5.07
N GLU A 70 16.49 -5.86 4.19
CA GLU A 70 17.57 -4.95 4.56
C GLU A 70 17.10 -3.90 5.57
N HIS A 71 15.95 -3.27 5.33
CA HIS A 71 15.38 -2.27 6.26
C HIS A 71 14.97 -2.89 7.60
N SER A 72 14.47 -4.13 7.59
CA SER A 72 14.04 -4.85 8.80
C SER A 72 15.20 -5.28 9.68
N HIS A 73 16.34 -5.66 9.09
CA HIS A 73 17.43 -6.30 9.84
C HIS A 73 18.68 -5.45 9.97
N GLN A 74 18.98 -4.61 8.99
CA GLN A 74 20.21 -3.82 8.91
C GLN A 74 19.93 -2.32 8.62
N PRO A 75 18.94 -1.66 9.25
CA PRO A 75 18.54 -0.28 8.93
C PRO A 75 19.67 0.73 9.11
N ASN A 76 20.54 0.53 10.11
CA ASN A 76 21.72 1.39 10.32
C ASN A 76 22.74 1.24 9.19
N THR A 77 22.96 0.02 8.70
CA THR A 77 23.95 -0.28 7.66
C THR A 77 23.56 0.38 6.35
N ILE A 78 22.35 0.10 5.85
CA ILE A 78 21.84 0.73 4.63
C ILE A 78 21.65 2.24 4.80
N GLY A 79 21.22 2.67 5.99
CA GLY A 79 21.03 4.07 6.31
C GLY A 79 22.32 4.88 6.23
N LEU A 80 23.40 4.39 6.85
CA LEU A 80 24.72 5.02 6.79
C LEU A 80 25.33 4.94 5.38
N ALA A 81 25.14 3.82 4.66
CA ALA A 81 25.62 3.67 3.28
C ALA A 81 25.00 4.70 2.32
N LEU A 82 23.76 5.13 2.58
CA LEU A 82 23.02 6.08 1.74
C LEU A 82 22.96 7.52 2.29
N TYR A 83 23.45 7.78 3.50
CA TYR A 83 23.23 9.04 4.24
C TYR A 83 23.64 10.32 3.49
N ASP A 84 24.78 10.29 2.79
CA ASP A 84 25.27 11.41 1.99
C ASP A 84 25.52 11.01 0.52
N ASN A 85 24.71 10.08 0.00
CA ASN A 85 24.82 9.58 -1.36
C ASN A 85 23.51 9.82 -2.11
N PRO A 86 23.30 10.98 -2.75
CA PRO A 86 22.05 11.31 -3.43
C PRO A 86 21.78 10.39 -4.64
N VAL A 87 22.83 9.93 -5.34
CA VAL A 87 22.67 8.96 -6.44
C VAL A 87 22.27 7.58 -5.91
N GLY A 88 22.85 7.16 -4.78
CA GLY A 88 22.47 5.92 -4.10
C GLY A 88 21.01 5.95 -3.61
N GLN A 89 20.57 7.05 -3.01
CA GLN A 89 19.16 7.22 -2.61
C GLN A 89 18.23 7.25 -3.82
N LEU A 90 18.64 7.91 -4.92
CA LEU A 90 17.86 7.91 -6.16
C LEU A 90 17.73 6.50 -6.73
N ALA A 91 18.80 5.70 -6.74
CA ALA A 91 18.73 4.31 -7.19
C ALA A 91 17.80 3.48 -6.28
N TRP A 92 17.98 3.57 -4.95
CA TRP A 92 17.25 2.75 -3.99
C TRP A 92 15.75 3.06 -3.94
N ILE A 93 15.39 4.34 -3.92
CA ILE A 93 13.99 4.79 -3.83
C ILE A 93 13.36 4.84 -5.23
N GLY A 94 14.10 5.33 -6.22
CA GLY A 94 13.60 5.50 -7.59
C GLY A 94 13.22 4.18 -8.26
N GLU A 95 13.95 3.10 -7.98
CA GLU A 95 13.57 1.75 -8.43
C GLU A 95 12.14 1.41 -7.97
N LYS A 96 11.74 1.78 -6.76
CA LYS A 96 10.41 1.45 -6.21
C LYS A 96 9.32 2.25 -6.91
N PHE A 97 9.56 3.55 -7.14
CA PHE A 97 8.66 4.35 -7.97
C PHE A 97 8.50 3.79 -9.39
N ILE A 98 9.55 3.26 -10.00
CA ILE A 98 9.46 2.71 -11.35
C ILE A 98 8.73 1.36 -11.34
N ASN A 99 9.10 0.46 -10.44
CA ASN A 99 8.62 -0.92 -10.47
C ASN A 99 7.23 -1.11 -9.85
N TRP A 100 6.87 -0.29 -8.86
CA TRP A 100 5.60 -0.45 -8.12
C TRP A 100 4.47 0.42 -8.70
N SER A 101 4.72 1.13 -9.79
CA SER A 101 3.75 2.01 -10.42
C SER A 101 3.14 1.40 -11.67
N ASP A 102 2.09 2.02 -12.17
CA ASP A 102 1.48 1.66 -13.45
C ASP A 102 2.54 1.67 -14.58
N PRO A 103 2.60 0.67 -15.48
CA PRO A 103 3.50 0.67 -16.64
C PRO A 103 3.36 1.89 -17.56
N SER A 104 2.22 2.58 -17.51
CA SER A 104 1.95 3.84 -18.20
C SER A 104 2.38 5.09 -17.41
N ALA A 105 3.12 4.95 -16.30
CA ALA A 105 3.59 6.04 -15.47
C ALA A 105 4.21 7.19 -16.29
N GLY A 106 3.83 8.42 -15.93
CA GLY A 106 4.17 9.63 -16.69
C GLY A 106 3.23 9.93 -17.86
N THR A 107 2.26 9.05 -18.15
CA THR A 107 1.14 9.29 -19.06
C THR A 107 -0.16 9.37 -18.26
N SER A 108 -1.04 10.31 -18.63
CA SER A 108 -2.35 10.47 -17.98
C SER A 108 -3.09 9.12 -17.86
N PRO A 109 -3.65 8.78 -16.68
CA PRO A 109 -3.87 9.66 -15.53
C PRO A 109 -2.66 9.83 -14.60
N SER A 110 -1.57 9.11 -14.82
CA SER A 110 -0.37 9.22 -13.99
C SER A 110 0.34 10.56 -14.21
N VAL A 111 0.76 11.15 -13.10
CA VAL A 111 1.65 12.32 -13.05
C VAL A 111 3.06 11.94 -12.62
N LEU A 112 3.33 10.64 -12.42
CA LEU A 112 4.63 10.12 -12.00
C LEU A 112 5.66 10.18 -13.13
N GLY A 113 6.22 11.35 -13.36
CA GLY A 113 7.38 11.55 -14.24
C GLY A 113 8.71 11.61 -13.48
N HIS A 114 9.83 11.72 -14.20
CA HIS A 114 11.17 11.86 -13.59
C HIS A 114 11.26 12.99 -12.57
N ASN A 115 10.56 14.11 -12.80
CA ASN A 115 10.53 15.23 -11.85
C ASN A 115 9.85 14.87 -10.53
N GLU A 116 8.83 14.01 -10.54
CA GLU A 116 8.14 13.58 -9.31
C GLU A 116 9.02 12.63 -8.49
N ILE A 117 9.72 11.72 -9.17
CA ILE A 117 10.71 10.84 -8.55
C ILE A 117 11.83 11.68 -7.92
N LEU A 118 12.43 12.59 -8.70
CA LEU A 118 13.49 13.47 -8.22
C LEU A 118 13.02 14.35 -7.06
N ARG A 119 11.78 14.86 -7.10
CA ARG A 119 11.22 15.64 -6.00
C ARG A 119 11.12 14.82 -4.72
N SER A 120 10.57 13.61 -4.81
CA SER A 120 10.40 12.72 -3.66
C SER A 120 11.75 12.30 -3.07
N VAL A 121 12.71 11.89 -3.91
CA VAL A 121 14.07 11.54 -3.47
C VAL A 121 14.81 12.75 -2.89
N SER A 122 14.66 13.92 -3.51
CA SER A 122 15.28 15.15 -3.01
C SER A 122 14.73 15.53 -1.64
N LEU A 123 13.43 15.34 -1.39
CA LEU A 123 12.85 15.51 -0.06
C LEU A 123 13.58 14.62 0.95
N TYR A 124 13.68 13.31 0.68
CA TYR A 124 14.36 12.37 1.57
C TYR A 124 15.82 12.75 1.85
N TYR A 125 16.56 13.14 0.80
CA TYR A 125 17.97 13.50 0.91
C TYR A 125 18.17 14.81 1.71
N LEU A 126 17.37 15.84 1.42
CA LEU A 126 17.49 17.15 2.05
C LEU A 126 17.02 17.14 3.51
N THR A 127 16.00 16.34 3.85
CA THR A 127 15.51 16.19 5.23
C THR A 127 16.23 15.11 6.02
N LYS A 128 17.20 14.41 5.40
CA LYS A 128 17.96 13.30 6.00
C LYS A 128 17.04 12.22 6.59
N SER A 129 15.92 11.94 5.93
CA SER A 129 14.86 11.08 6.47
C SER A 129 14.94 9.62 6.03
N PHE A 130 15.85 9.26 5.12
CA PHE A 130 16.00 7.87 4.69
C PHE A 130 16.22 6.91 5.87
N VAL A 131 17.21 7.20 6.72
CA VAL A 131 17.56 6.33 7.87
C VAL A 131 16.40 6.24 8.86
N SER A 132 15.80 7.37 9.21
CA SER A 132 14.68 7.40 10.16
C SER A 132 13.45 6.68 9.63
N SER A 133 13.19 6.75 8.31
CA SER A 133 12.12 5.98 7.67
C SER A 133 12.39 4.48 7.66
N ALA A 134 13.64 4.03 7.53
CA ALA A 134 13.95 2.60 7.52
C ALA A 134 13.73 1.93 8.89
N TYR A 135 13.88 2.67 10.00
CA TYR A 135 13.68 2.10 11.34
C TYR A 135 12.27 1.56 11.59
N MET A 136 11.26 2.08 10.90
CA MET A 136 9.90 1.58 11.11
C MET A 136 9.77 0.10 10.75
N TYR A 137 10.54 -0.39 9.77
CA TYR A 137 10.57 -1.82 9.42
C TYR A 137 11.21 -2.63 10.55
N ALA A 138 12.38 -2.23 11.03
CA ALA A 138 13.08 -2.93 12.10
C ALA A 138 12.33 -2.92 13.45
N GLN A 139 11.56 -1.85 13.71
CA GLN A 139 10.72 -1.75 14.91
C GLN A 139 9.40 -2.53 14.79
N ASN A 140 8.99 -2.88 13.56
CA ASN A 140 7.73 -3.54 13.27
C ASN A 140 7.96 -4.77 12.39
N LEU A 141 8.82 -5.70 12.84
CA LEU A 141 9.06 -6.97 12.14
C LEU A 141 7.79 -7.79 11.88
N ASN A 142 6.77 -7.58 12.72
CA ASN A 142 5.43 -8.17 12.58
C ASN A 142 4.37 -7.14 12.13
N GLY A 143 4.79 -6.06 11.46
CA GLY A 143 3.94 -4.93 11.07
C GLY A 143 2.81 -5.31 10.11
N PHE A 144 3.05 -6.31 9.26
CA PHE A 144 2.03 -7.00 8.49
C PHE A 144 1.79 -8.39 9.09
N LYS A 145 0.53 -8.72 9.38
CA LYS A 145 0.16 -9.98 10.03
C LYS A 145 -0.24 -11.02 9.00
N THR A 146 0.06 -12.29 9.25
CA THR A 146 -0.48 -13.41 8.47
C THR A 146 -1.88 -13.82 8.95
N GLU A 147 -2.18 -13.58 10.22
CA GLU A 147 -3.51 -13.81 10.79
C GLU A 147 -4.43 -12.63 10.48
N TYR A 148 -5.49 -12.92 9.73
CA TYR A 148 -6.56 -11.99 9.42
C TYR A 148 -7.49 -11.85 10.62
N THR A 149 -7.71 -10.61 11.06
CA THR A 149 -8.60 -10.30 12.19
C THR A 149 -9.65 -9.31 11.72
N LYS A 150 -10.91 -9.51 12.13
CA LYS A 150 -12.01 -8.58 11.85
C LYS A 150 -11.93 -7.39 12.81
N ALA A 151 -12.13 -6.18 12.28
CA ALA A 151 -12.18 -4.97 13.10
C ALA A 151 -13.38 -4.96 14.05
N ARG A 152 -13.20 -4.38 15.24
CA ARG A 152 -14.22 -4.28 16.31
C ARG A 152 -15.12 -3.05 16.16
N THR A 153 -15.56 -2.80 14.93
CA THR A 153 -16.45 -1.70 14.57
C THR A 153 -17.30 -2.07 13.36
N ASP A 154 -18.49 -1.45 13.27
CA ASP A 154 -19.36 -1.50 12.10
C ASP A 154 -19.32 -0.18 11.29
N ALA A 155 -18.37 0.71 11.59
CA ALA A 155 -18.14 1.92 10.80
C ALA A 155 -17.87 1.55 9.32
N PRO A 156 -18.36 2.32 8.33
CA PRO A 156 -18.12 2.03 6.92
C PRO A 156 -16.64 1.87 6.55
N MET A 157 -16.33 0.75 5.89
CA MET A 157 -15.03 0.45 5.31
C MET A 157 -15.11 0.48 3.79
N LEU A 158 -14.29 1.32 3.18
CA LEU A 158 -14.13 1.43 1.74
C LEU A 158 -12.77 0.84 1.34
N PHE A 159 -12.72 0.13 0.22
CA PHE A 159 -11.47 -0.38 -0.32
C PHE A 159 -11.36 -0.06 -1.81
N SER A 160 -10.21 0.47 -2.22
CA SER A 160 -9.88 0.73 -3.61
C SER A 160 -8.64 -0.02 -4.02
N THR A 161 -8.79 -0.92 -4.98
CA THR A 161 -7.67 -1.63 -5.58
C THR A 161 -7.25 -0.95 -6.88
N PHE A 162 -5.94 -0.81 -7.05
CA PHE A 162 -5.31 -0.26 -8.23
C PHE A 162 -4.55 -1.40 -8.89
N LYS A 163 -4.81 -1.67 -10.17
CA LYS A 163 -4.41 -2.90 -10.88
C LYS A 163 -2.93 -3.27 -10.72
N TYR A 164 -2.02 -2.28 -10.65
CA TYR A 164 -0.58 -2.51 -10.57
C TYR A 164 -0.01 -2.36 -9.15
N ASN A 165 -0.85 -2.27 -8.12
CA ASN A 165 -0.39 -2.23 -6.74
C ASN A 165 0.33 -3.55 -6.40
N VAL A 166 1.35 -3.45 -5.56
CA VAL A 166 2.14 -4.61 -5.09
C VAL A 166 1.38 -5.44 -4.08
N GLY A 167 0.32 -4.91 -3.45
CA GLY A 167 -0.53 -5.62 -2.52
C GLY A 167 -1.80 -6.16 -3.19
N PHE A 168 -2.30 -7.27 -2.67
CA PHE A 168 -3.49 -7.95 -3.20
C PHE A 168 -4.39 -8.44 -2.06
N TRP A 169 -5.68 -8.09 -2.10
CA TRP A 169 -6.70 -8.67 -1.23
C TRP A 169 -8.02 -8.80 -2.00
N PRO A 170 -8.56 -10.02 -2.17
CA PRO A 170 -9.81 -10.20 -2.90
C PRO A 170 -10.99 -9.62 -2.13
N LYS A 171 -12.02 -9.18 -2.85
CA LYS A 171 -13.21 -8.55 -2.25
C LYS A 171 -13.87 -9.44 -1.19
N GLU A 172 -13.93 -10.74 -1.43
CA GLU A 172 -14.52 -11.72 -0.51
C GLU A 172 -13.81 -11.70 0.84
N LEU A 173 -12.47 -11.74 0.85
CA LEU A 173 -11.67 -11.63 2.06
C LEU A 173 -11.86 -10.28 2.75
N LEU A 174 -11.87 -9.19 2.00
CA LEU A 174 -12.06 -7.85 2.57
C LEU A 174 -13.40 -7.70 3.29
N ALA A 175 -14.46 -8.36 2.80
CA ALA A 175 -15.77 -8.35 3.45
C ALA A 175 -15.78 -9.03 4.83
N GLU A 176 -14.81 -9.91 5.12
CA GLU A 176 -14.63 -10.54 6.43
C GLU A 176 -13.95 -9.60 7.45
N LEU A 177 -13.21 -8.59 6.98
CA LEU A 177 -12.31 -7.78 7.81
C LEU A 177 -12.99 -6.55 8.44
N GLY A 178 -14.20 -6.19 7.99
CA GLY A 178 -14.95 -5.04 8.49
C GLY A 178 -16.27 -4.84 7.73
N ASN A 179 -16.99 -3.75 8.02
CA ASN A 179 -18.20 -3.39 7.29
C ASN A 179 -17.85 -2.83 5.90
N LEU A 180 -17.53 -3.71 4.95
CA LEU A 180 -17.14 -3.33 3.58
C LEU A 180 -18.36 -2.80 2.81
N VAL A 181 -18.52 -1.47 2.78
CA VAL A 181 -19.60 -0.80 2.05
C VAL A 181 -19.27 -0.56 0.58
N GLN A 182 -17.97 -0.56 0.24
CA GLN A 182 -17.49 -0.32 -1.11
C GLN A 182 -16.20 -1.07 -1.40
N TYR A 183 -16.16 -1.68 -2.57
CA TYR A 183 -14.95 -2.19 -3.20
C TYR A 183 -14.88 -1.63 -4.63
N ARG A 184 -13.80 -0.95 -4.98
CA ARG A 184 -13.59 -0.39 -6.32
C ARG A 184 -12.30 -0.93 -6.93
N PHE A 185 -12.39 -1.44 -8.15
CA PHE A 185 -11.25 -1.84 -8.95
C PHE A 185 -10.95 -0.78 -10.01
N HIS A 186 -9.72 -0.30 -10.05
CA HIS A 186 -9.25 0.67 -11.03
C HIS A 186 -8.26 0.02 -11.99
N ASP A 187 -8.54 0.10 -13.29
CA ASP A 187 -7.69 -0.45 -14.34
C ASP A 187 -6.32 0.25 -14.48
N PHE A 188 -6.23 1.48 -13.97
CA PHE A 188 -5.03 2.31 -13.99
C PHE A 188 -4.57 2.63 -12.58
N GLY A 189 -3.26 2.58 -12.37
CA GLY A 189 -2.56 2.97 -11.16
C GLY A 189 -1.88 1.82 -10.45
N GLY A 190 -0.80 2.14 -9.71
CA GLY A 190 -0.03 1.18 -8.92
C GLY A 190 -0.07 1.45 -7.42
N HIS A 191 1.05 1.19 -6.76
CA HIS A 191 1.23 1.33 -5.31
C HIS A 191 1.14 2.77 -4.81
N PHE A 192 1.40 3.75 -5.68
CA PHE A 192 1.39 5.17 -5.36
C PHE A 192 0.19 5.89 -5.99
N PRO A 193 -1.07 5.57 -5.63
CA PRO A 193 -2.25 6.07 -6.33
C PRO A 193 -2.37 7.60 -6.34
N GLY A 194 -1.77 8.29 -5.35
CA GLY A 194 -1.73 9.75 -5.29
C GLY A 194 -0.92 10.43 -6.40
N VAL A 195 -0.07 9.69 -7.11
CA VAL A 195 0.69 10.17 -8.28
C VAL A 195 0.44 9.32 -9.53
N ASP A 196 -0.01 8.08 -9.37
CA ASP A 196 -0.31 7.18 -10.48
C ASP A 196 -1.71 7.33 -11.05
N ASN A 197 -2.71 7.55 -10.21
CA ASN A 197 -4.06 7.83 -10.66
C ASN A 197 -4.75 8.80 -9.68
N PRO A 198 -4.25 10.06 -9.59
CA PRO A 198 -4.79 11.05 -8.67
C PRO A 198 -6.30 11.28 -8.82
N PRO A 199 -6.88 11.37 -10.04
CA PRO A 199 -8.33 11.54 -10.20
C PRO A 199 -9.14 10.43 -9.53
N ALA A 200 -8.78 9.16 -9.77
CA ALA A 200 -9.45 8.03 -9.16
C ALA A 200 -9.36 8.06 -7.63
N LEU A 201 -8.16 8.27 -7.08
CA LEU A 201 -7.99 8.34 -5.63
C LEU A 201 -8.81 9.47 -5.00
N ILE A 202 -8.84 10.66 -5.62
CA ILE A 202 -9.61 11.79 -5.11
C ILE A 202 -11.11 11.49 -5.11
N ASP A 203 -11.63 10.88 -6.17
CA ASP A 203 -13.05 10.56 -6.27
C ASP A 203 -13.47 9.51 -5.23
N ASP A 204 -12.63 8.49 -4.99
CA ASP A 204 -12.85 7.51 -3.92
C ASP A 204 -12.81 8.16 -2.54
N LEU A 205 -11.85 9.07 -2.29
CA LEU A 205 -11.73 9.78 -1.02
C LEU A 205 -12.93 10.70 -0.74
N ARG A 206 -13.48 11.34 -1.78
CA ARG A 206 -14.68 12.18 -1.66
C ARG A 206 -15.90 11.37 -1.26
N GLU A 207 -16.01 10.14 -1.74
CA GLU A 207 -17.11 9.24 -1.41
C GLU A 207 -17.13 8.86 0.07
N ILE A 208 -15.96 8.71 0.71
CA ILE A 208 -15.86 8.52 2.18
C ILE A 208 -16.61 9.63 2.91
N GLY A 209 -16.53 10.88 2.41
CA GLY A 209 -17.18 12.04 3.01
C GLY A 209 -18.70 11.91 3.11
N THR A 210 -19.32 11.07 2.27
CA THR A 210 -20.77 10.81 2.33
C THR A 210 -21.18 10.03 3.58
N TYR A 211 -20.27 9.26 4.17
CA TYR A 211 -20.49 8.50 5.41
C TYR A 211 -20.21 9.32 6.68
N TRP A 212 -19.74 10.56 6.55
CA TRP A 212 -19.47 11.44 7.71
C TRP A 212 -20.71 12.19 8.21
N GLN A 213 -21.70 12.40 7.33
CA GLN A 213 -22.89 13.22 7.61
C GLN A 213 -24.08 12.45 8.19
N SER A 214 -24.00 11.11 8.28
CA SER A 214 -25.02 10.24 8.89
C SER A 214 -24.81 10.05 10.39
#